data_AF-A0A964VMX4-F1
#
_entry.id   AF-A0A964VMX4-F1
#
_cell.length_a   1.000
_cell.length_b   1.000
_cell.length_c   1.000
_cell.angle_alpha   90.00
_cell.angle_beta   90.00
_cell.angle_gamma   90.00
#
_symmetry.space_group_name_H-M   'P 1'
#
loop_
_entity.id
_entity.type
_entity.pdbx_description
1 polymer ?
#
loop_
_entity_poly.entity_id
_entity_poly.type
_entity_poly.pdbx_seq_one_letter_code
_entity_poly.pdbx_strand_id
1 'polypeptide(L)'
;MTIESLNNSDFFSTADLALAAGISLSYHLEAIDKKNLRKAYFLFRRETGLDKLVQAFWAHELKVDPLLYFNALKEIKTRLYQQAE
;
A
#
# COMPACT_ATOMS: atom_id res chain seq x y z
N MET A 1 -12.80 17.08 11.21
CA MET A 1 -11.63 17.51 10.43
C MET A 1 -11.90 17.11 8.99
N THR A 2 -12.22 18.10 8.18
CA THR A 2 -12.71 17.96 6.81
C THR A 2 -11.57 17.42 5.95
N ILE A 3 -11.82 16.39 5.15
CA ILE A 3 -10.85 15.87 4.16
C ILE A 3 -10.76 16.94 3.07
N GLU A 4 -9.91 17.95 3.32
CA GLU A 4 -9.45 18.89 2.32
C GLU A 4 -8.77 18.08 1.21
N SER A 5 -9.13 18.42 -0.02
CA SER A 5 -8.54 17.97 -1.27
C SER A 5 -7.08 17.56 -1.13
N LEU A 6 -6.82 16.25 -1.05
CA LEU A 6 -5.46 15.74 -1.14
C LEU A 6 -4.93 16.10 -2.52
N ASN A 7 -3.93 16.98 -2.51
CA ASN A 7 -2.98 17.14 -3.60
C ASN A 7 -2.55 15.74 -4.05
N ASN A 8 -2.86 15.36 -5.29
CA ASN A 8 -2.59 14.03 -5.85
C ASN A 8 -1.07 13.75 -6.02
N SER A 9 -0.21 14.62 -5.50
CA SER A 9 1.26 14.52 -5.54
C SER A 9 1.86 13.78 -4.35
N ASP A 10 1.21 13.82 -3.18
CA ASP A 10 1.88 13.50 -1.91
C ASP A 10 1.71 12.02 -1.50
N PHE A 11 0.79 11.32 -2.16
CA PHE A 11 0.50 9.91 -1.88
C PHE A 11 0.59 9.08 -3.14
N PHE A 12 1.20 7.91 -2.99
CA PHE A 12 1.12 6.82 -3.96
C PHE A 12 -0.07 5.93 -3.61
N SER A 13 -0.86 5.56 -4.61
CA SER A 13 -1.99 4.65 -4.43
C SER A 13 -1.83 3.42 -5.31
N THR A 14 -2.11 2.24 -4.77
CA THR A 14 -2.21 0.99 -5.54
C THR A 14 -3.43 0.19 -5.13
N ALA A 15 -4.05 -0.52 -6.08
CA ALA A 15 -5.07 -1.53 -5.79
C ALA A 15 -4.50 -2.95 -5.74
N ASP A 16 -3.22 -3.11 -6.05
CA ASP A 16 -2.54 -4.40 -6.04
C ASP A 16 -2.08 -4.75 -4.62
N LEU A 17 -2.61 -5.85 -4.09
CA LEU A 17 -2.33 -6.32 -2.73
C LEU A 17 -0.89 -6.81 -2.55
N ALA A 18 -0.31 -7.43 -3.58
CA ALA A 18 1.06 -7.96 -3.52
C ALA A 18 2.06 -6.80 -3.50
N LEU A 19 1.86 -5.81 -4.35
CA LEU A 19 2.65 -4.57 -4.35
C LEU A 19 2.47 -3.82 -3.03
N ALA A 20 1.24 -3.70 -2.51
CA ALA A 20 0.99 -3.06 -1.23
C ALA A 20 1.76 -3.74 -0.09
N ALA A 21 1.78 -5.08 -0.05
CA ALA A 21 2.58 -5.82 0.92
C ALA A 21 4.08 -5.60 0.75
N GLY A 22 4.58 -5.57 -0.49
CA GLY A 22 5.98 -5.27 -0.77
C GLY A 22 6.39 -3.87 -0.29
N ILE A 23 5.55 -2.88 -0.52
CA ILE A 23 5.75 -1.50 -0.06
C ILE A 23 5.70 -1.44 1.47
N SER A 24 4.76 -2.14 2.11
CA SER A 24 4.58 -2.16 3.57
C SER A 24 5.76 -2.71 4.36
N LEU A 25 6.74 -3.37 3.71
CA LEU A 25 7.98 -3.79 4.35
C LEU A 25 8.93 -2.63 4.66
N SER A 26 8.78 -1.50 3.96
CA SER A 26 9.70 -0.36 4.09
C SER A 26 8.98 0.98 4.29
N TYR A 27 7.69 1.05 3.96
CA TYR A 27 6.89 2.26 4.05
C TYR A 27 5.60 2.01 4.82
N HIS A 28 5.14 3.00 5.56
CA HIS A 28 3.91 2.88 6.33
C HIS A 28 2.68 2.93 5.42
N LEU A 29 1.73 2.01 5.63
CA LEU A 29 0.40 2.07 5.01
C LEU A 29 -0.43 3.13 5.76
N GLU A 30 -0.64 4.27 5.11
CA GLU A 30 -1.33 5.43 5.68
C GLU A 30 -2.85 5.20 5.79
N ALA A 31 -3.45 4.69 4.72
CA ALA A 31 -4.89 4.46 4.67
C ALA A 31 -5.27 3.42 3.64
N ILE A 32 -6.48 2.87 3.80
CA ILE A 32 -7.13 2.04 2.79
C ILE A 32 -8.39 2.78 2.35
N ASP A 33 -8.38 3.33 1.14
CA ASP A 33 -9.55 3.98 0.55
C ASP A 33 -10.48 2.92 -0.05
N LYS A 34 -11.63 2.72 0.60
CA LYS A 34 -12.70 1.81 0.16
C LYS A 34 -13.93 2.55 -0.41
N LYS A 35 -13.81 3.82 -0.82
CA LYS A 35 -14.93 4.59 -1.37
C LYS A 35 -15.62 3.90 -2.54
N ASN A 36 -14.89 3.05 -3.27
CA ASN A 36 -15.48 2.17 -4.26
C ASN A 36 -15.77 0.80 -3.66
N LEU A 37 -17.05 0.42 -3.58
CA LEU A 37 -17.51 -0.89 -3.11
C LEU A 37 -16.84 -2.09 -3.82
N ARG A 38 -16.29 -1.87 -5.03
CA ARG A 38 -15.64 -2.93 -5.82
C ARG A 38 -14.13 -2.96 -5.70
N LYS A 39 -13.49 -1.89 -5.21
CA LYS A 39 -12.03 -1.76 -5.18
C LYS A 39 -11.56 -0.96 -3.98
N ALA A 40 -10.61 -1.52 -3.25
CA ALA A 40 -9.85 -0.80 -2.25
C ALA A 40 -8.52 -0.31 -2.83
N TYR A 41 -8.13 0.90 -2.46
CA TYR A 41 -6.82 1.48 -2.77
C TYR A 41 -6.00 1.62 -1.50
N PHE A 42 -4.79 1.10 -1.52
CA PHE A 42 -3.79 1.24 -0.47
C PHE A 42 -3.02 2.53 -0.70
N LEU A 43 -3.04 3.42 0.28
CA LEU A 43 -2.42 4.74 0.23
C LEU A 43 -1.13 4.74 1.04
N PHE A 44 -0.05 5.17 0.41
CA PHE A 44 1.28 5.32 1.00
C PHE A 44 1.75 6.75 0.80
N ARG A 45 2.38 7.35 1.80
CA ARG A 45 3.03 8.65 1.61
C ARG A 45 4.15 8.50 0.59
N ARG A 46 4.23 9.42 -0.36
CA ARG A 46 5.25 9.41 -1.41
C ARG A 46 6.56 9.92 -0.83
N GLU A 47 7.41 8.99 -0.44
CA GLU A 47 8.73 9.27 0.11
C GLU A 47 9.83 8.94 -0.89
N THR A 48 11.02 9.51 -0.67
CA THR A 48 12.20 9.25 -1.51
C THR A 48 12.48 7.74 -1.58
N GLY A 49 12.51 7.20 -2.79
CA GLY A 49 12.78 5.78 -3.04
C GLY A 49 11.55 4.91 -3.26
N LEU A 50 10.34 5.39 -2.95
CA LEU A 50 9.12 4.60 -3.14
C LEU A 50 8.91 4.22 -4.60
N ASP A 51 9.05 5.18 -5.52
CA ASP A 51 8.90 4.93 -6.96
C ASP A 51 9.93 3.92 -7.47
N LYS A 52 11.14 3.92 -6.92
CA LYS A 52 12.20 2.93 -7.27
C LYS A 52 11.83 1.53 -6.78
N LEU A 53 11.28 1.41 -5.57
CA LEU A 53 10.79 0.13 -5.06
C LEU A 53 9.67 -0.42 -5.95
N VAL A 54 8.70 0.42 -6.32
CA VAL A 54 7.61 0.05 -7.23
C VAL A 54 8.16 -0.42 -8.58
N GLN A 55 9.14 0.29 -9.15
CA GLN A 55 9.80 -0.14 -10.38
C GLN A 55 10.50 -1.49 -10.22
N ALA A 56 11.28 -1.68 -9.14
CA ALA A 56 11.98 -2.93 -8.86
C ALA A 56 11.02 -4.11 -8.67
N PHE A 57 9.83 -3.88 -8.10
CA PHE A 57 8.80 -4.91 -7.97
C PHE A 57 8.34 -5.41 -9.35
N TRP A 58 7.98 -4.49 -10.25
CA TRP A 58 7.51 -4.86 -11.59
C TRP A 58 8.62 -5.35 -12.51
N ALA A 59 9.87 -4.95 -12.27
CA ALA A 59 11.04 -5.47 -12.97
C ALA A 59 11.50 -6.86 -12.48
N HIS A 60 10.83 -7.44 -11.47
CA HIS A 60 11.23 -8.69 -10.81
C HIS A 60 12.61 -8.63 -10.12
N GLU A 61 13.03 -7.43 -9.70
CA GLU A 61 14.32 -7.17 -9.05
C GLU A 61 14.21 -7.00 -7.53
N LEU A 62 12.99 -6.82 -7.01
CA LEU A 62 12.76 -6.66 -5.58
C LEU A 62 13.00 -7.99 -4.83
N LYS A 63 13.96 -7.99 -3.90
CA LYS A 63 14.23 -9.10 -2.99
C LYS A 63 13.68 -8.77 -1.61
N VAL A 64 12.92 -9.70 -1.04
CA VAL A 64 12.29 -9.55 0.28
C VAL A 64 12.50 -10.81 1.11
N ASP A 65 12.48 -10.65 2.42
CA ASP A 65 12.35 -11.81 3.31
C ASP A 65 10.94 -12.42 3.12
N PRO A 66 10.82 -13.72 2.78
CA PRO A 66 9.52 -14.33 2.51
C PRO A 66 8.58 -14.31 3.72
N LEU A 67 9.10 -14.51 4.94
CA LEU A 67 8.29 -14.57 6.15
C LEU A 67 7.72 -13.18 6.48
N LEU A 68 8.55 -12.13 6.37
CA LEU A 68 8.09 -10.75 6.56
C LEU A 68 7.04 -10.37 5.51
N TYR A 69 7.26 -10.73 4.24
CA TYR A 69 6.31 -10.46 3.17
C TYR A 69 4.96 -11.13 3.40
N PHE A 70 4.95 -12.41 3.80
CA PHE A 70 3.70 -13.11 4.12
C PHE A 70 2.99 -12.52 5.35
N ASN A 71 3.73 -12.04 6.34
CA ASN A 71 3.13 -11.37 7.50
C ASN A 71 2.51 -10.02 7.10
N ALA A 72 3.18 -9.23 6.27
CA ALA A 72 2.64 -7.98 5.72
C ALA A 72 1.35 -8.23 4.93
N LEU A 73 1.30 -9.26 4.09
CA LEU A 73 0.08 -9.67 3.38
C LEU A 73 -1.09 -9.97 4.33
N LYS A 74 -0.83 -10.70 5.42
CA LYS A 74 -1.86 -11.00 6.43
C LYS A 74 -2.36 -9.73 7.10
N GLU A 75 -1.45 -8.87 7.53
CA GLU A 75 -1.79 -7.61 8.19
C GLU A 75 -2.65 -6.71 7.31
N ILE A 76 -2.26 -6.51 6.04
CA ILE A 76 -3.00 -5.67 5.10
C ILE A 76 -4.40 -6.24 4.86
N LYS A 77 -4.53 -7.56 4.68
CA LYS A 77 -5.85 -8.21 4.56
C LYS A 77 -6.70 -8.00 5.81
N THR A 78 -6.11 -8.18 6.99
CA THR A 78 -6.81 -7.95 8.26
C THR A 78 -7.34 -6.52 8.34
N ARG A 79 -6.52 -5.50 8.05
CA ARG A 79 -6.97 -4.10 7.99
C ARG A 79 -8.05 -3.86 6.93
N LEU A 80 -7.92 -4.49 5.76
CA LEU A 80 -8.89 -4.40 4.67
C LEU A 80 -10.27 -4.92 5.07
N TYR A 81 -10.37 -5.94 5.92
CA TYR A 81 -11.66 -6.50 6.34
C TYR A 81 -12.14 -5.99 7.70
N GLN A 82 -11.26 -5.61 8.61
CA GLN A 82 -11.63 -5.12 9.95
C GLN A 82 -12.33 -3.76 9.94
N GLN A 83 -11.94 -2.84 9.04
CA GLN A 83 -12.63 -1.54 8.93
C GLN A 83 -13.97 -1.61 8.16
N ALA A 84 -14.67 -2.74 8.21
CA ALA A 84 -15.99 -2.94 7.60
C ALA A 84 -17.08 -3.30 8.63
N GLU A 85 -16.76 -3.26 9.93
CA GLU A 85 -17.70 -3.26 11.06
C GLU A 85 -17.98 -1.83 11.54
#